data_AF-A0A7S2ULR6-F1
#
_entry.id   AF-A0A7S2ULR6-F1
#
_cell.length_a   1.000
_cell.length_b   1.000
_cell.length_c   1.000
_cell.angle_alpha   90.00
_cell.angle_beta   90.00
_cell.angle_gamma   90.00
#
_symmetry.space_group_name_H-M   'P 1'
#
loop_
_entity.id
_entity.type
_entity.pdbx_description
1 polymer ?
#
loop_
_entity_poly.entity_id
_entity_poly.type
_entity_poly.pdbx_seq_one_letter_code
_entity_poly.pdbx_strand_id
1 'polypeptide(L)'
;DFLEVKIYLVQGGHYDTSSSANKVESEWELYSTTNNVKGMGLGTATNFNIENPIQINQGETMGFYVVLNERVLKYTSENDANKRNKVTYASDDIEFIQGFGMSATFSEKQYNGRVFNGGIKYTVSPTIIDTASPTKLPTEFPTASPTKF
;
A
#
# COMPACT_ATOMS: atom_id res chain seq x y z
N ASP A 1 -28.37 7.77 -0.36
CA ASP A 1 -27.32 8.14 0.60
C ASP A 1 -25.96 8.12 -0.09
N PHE A 2 -25.16 9.14 0.20
CA PHE A 2 -23.83 9.32 -0.37
C PHE A 2 -22.81 9.21 0.75
N LEU A 3 -21.76 8.43 0.50
CA LEU A 3 -20.65 8.25 1.43
C LEU A 3 -19.58 9.30 1.19
N GLU A 4 -19.00 9.78 2.27
CA GLU A 4 -17.69 10.40 2.28
C GLU A 4 -16.66 9.30 2.58
N VAL A 5 -15.63 9.19 1.74
CA VAL A 5 -14.51 8.26 1.94
C VAL A 5 -13.24 9.06 2.14
N LYS A 6 -12.62 8.91 3.30
CA LYS A 6 -11.29 9.44 3.59
C LYS A 6 -10.28 8.31 3.61
N ILE A 7 -9.16 8.52 2.93
CA ILE A 7 -8.02 7.60 2.90
C ILE A 7 -6.85 8.29 3.56
N TYR A 8 -6.33 7.68 4.61
CA TYR A 8 -5.09 8.08 5.25
C TYR A 8 -3.99 7.06 4.93
N LEU A 9 -2.74 7.52 4.88
CA LEU A 9 -1.56 6.70 4.61
C LEU A 9 -0.52 6.80 5.72
N VAL A 10 0.27 5.75 5.86
CA VAL A 10 1.41 5.68 6.78
C VAL A 10 2.51 4.80 6.20
N GLN A 11 3.70 5.37 6.08
CA GLN A 11 4.85 4.67 5.51
C GLN A 11 5.40 3.63 6.50
N GLY A 12 5.82 2.47 6.00
CA GLY A 12 6.23 1.32 6.80
C GLY A 12 5.06 0.46 7.31
N GLY A 13 3.82 0.84 6.98
CA GLY A 13 2.64 0.28 7.62
C GLY A 13 2.46 0.82 9.04
N HIS A 14 1.41 0.38 9.71
CA HIS A 14 1.20 0.75 11.10
C HIS A 14 0.70 -0.45 11.89
N TYR A 15 1.41 -0.71 12.97
CA TYR A 15 1.21 -1.84 13.86
C TYR A 15 1.22 -1.29 15.29
N ASP A 16 0.08 -0.76 15.76
CA ASP A 16 0.07 -0.31 17.13
C ASP A 16 0.10 -1.50 18.09
N THR A 17 0.93 -1.36 19.12
CA THR A 17 1.00 -2.28 20.26
C THR A 17 0.57 -1.58 21.55
N SER A 18 0.22 -0.30 21.47
CA SER A 18 -0.11 0.59 22.57
C SER A 18 -1.46 1.26 22.36
N SER A 19 -2.16 1.61 23.44
CA SER A 19 -3.57 2.03 23.40
C SER A 19 -3.77 3.55 23.22
N SER A 20 -2.78 4.31 22.72
CA SER A 20 -2.85 5.78 22.70
C SER A 20 -3.27 6.35 21.33
N ALA A 21 -4.55 6.69 21.20
CA ALA A 21 -5.17 7.32 20.02
C ALA A 21 -4.42 8.54 19.45
N ASN A 22 -3.99 9.46 20.32
CA ASN A 22 -3.34 10.71 19.89
C ASN A 22 -1.99 10.47 19.22
N LYS A 23 -1.31 9.36 19.56
CA LYS A 23 -0.08 8.96 18.88
C LYS A 23 -0.39 8.40 17.49
N VAL A 24 -1.46 7.60 17.39
CA VAL A 24 -1.89 7.02 16.12
C VAL A 24 -2.17 8.13 15.11
N GLU A 25 -3.11 9.05 15.36
CA GLU A 25 -3.50 10.07 14.36
C GLU A 25 -2.30 10.84 13.79
N SER A 26 -1.34 11.24 14.62
CA SER A 26 -0.16 12.00 14.19
C SER A 26 0.80 11.24 13.26
N GLU A 27 0.71 9.92 13.19
CA GLU A 27 1.51 9.08 12.30
C GLU A 27 0.87 8.94 10.90
N TRP A 28 -0.41 9.29 10.75
CA TRP A 28 -1.16 9.14 9.51
C TRP A 28 -1.34 10.47 8.77
N GLU A 29 -1.10 10.45 7.47
CA GLU A 29 -1.35 11.59 6.59
C GLU A 29 -2.69 11.41 5.85
N LEU A 30 -3.55 12.42 5.87
CA LEU A 30 -4.75 12.43 5.04
C LEU A 30 -4.33 12.55 3.57
N TYR A 31 -4.51 11.48 2.81
CA TYR A 31 -4.13 11.43 1.40
C TYR A 31 -5.24 11.87 0.46
N SER A 32 -6.47 11.45 0.72
CA SER A 32 -7.60 11.76 -0.16
C SER A 32 -8.92 11.83 0.61
N THR A 33 -9.81 12.73 0.15
CA THR A 33 -11.23 12.76 0.51
C THR A 33 -12.06 12.68 -0.75
N THR A 34 -12.83 11.61 -0.90
CA THR A 34 -13.80 11.44 -1.98
C THR A 34 -15.20 11.63 -1.43
N ASN A 35 -15.87 12.69 -1.87
CA ASN A 35 -17.26 12.96 -1.53
C ASN A 35 -18.20 12.32 -2.55
N ASN A 36 -19.48 12.20 -2.19
CA ASN A 36 -20.54 11.78 -3.09
C ASN A 36 -20.34 10.36 -3.67
N VAL A 37 -19.73 9.45 -2.91
CA VAL A 37 -19.61 8.04 -3.31
C VAL A 37 -20.96 7.35 -3.14
N LYS A 38 -21.56 6.91 -4.25
CA LYS A 38 -22.86 6.22 -4.23
C LYS A 38 -22.66 4.74 -3.93
N GLY A 39 -23.20 4.27 -2.80
CA GLY A 39 -23.22 2.84 -2.49
C GLY A 39 -24.01 2.04 -3.53
N MET A 40 -23.51 0.85 -3.86
CA MET A 40 -24.12 -0.03 -4.86
C MET A 40 -25.16 -1.01 -4.30
N GLY A 41 -25.48 -0.90 -3.00
CA GLY A 41 -26.43 -1.77 -2.32
C GLY A 41 -25.78 -3.01 -1.68
N LEU A 42 -26.60 -3.77 -0.94
CA LEU A 42 -26.13 -4.92 -0.17
C LEU A 42 -25.54 -6.00 -1.09
N GLY A 43 -24.35 -6.51 -0.75
CA GLY A 43 -23.68 -7.58 -1.48
C GLY A 43 -22.93 -7.13 -2.74
N THR A 44 -23.07 -5.88 -3.15
CA THR A 44 -22.39 -5.34 -4.32
C THR A 44 -21.22 -4.45 -3.89
N ALA A 45 -20.03 -4.67 -4.48
CA ALA A 45 -18.88 -3.82 -4.22
C ALA A 45 -19.12 -2.39 -4.74
N THR A 46 -18.91 -1.41 -3.88
CA THR A 46 -18.91 0.01 -4.27
C THR A 46 -17.54 0.36 -4.86
N ASN A 47 -17.53 0.86 -6.09
CA ASN A 47 -16.31 1.34 -6.75
C ASN A 47 -16.19 2.85 -6.56
N PHE A 48 -14.98 3.30 -6.23
CA PHE A 48 -14.59 4.71 -6.31
C PHE A 48 -13.11 4.76 -6.74
N ASN A 49 -12.68 5.90 -7.27
CA ASN A 49 -11.30 6.12 -7.67
C ASN A 49 -10.66 7.14 -6.72
N ILE A 50 -9.39 6.94 -6.41
CA ILE A 50 -8.53 7.99 -5.86
C ILE A 50 -7.96 8.78 -7.04
N GLU A 51 -7.95 10.11 -6.95
CA GLU A 51 -7.51 10.98 -8.05
C GLU A 51 -6.03 10.80 -8.36
N ASN A 52 -5.22 10.66 -7.31
CA ASN A 52 -3.80 10.42 -7.39
C ASN A 52 -3.52 8.96 -6.99
N PRO A 53 -2.88 8.16 -7.86
CA PRO A 53 -2.42 6.83 -7.48
C PRO A 53 -1.33 6.91 -6.41
N ILE A 54 -1.35 5.96 -5.48
CA ILE A 54 -0.31 5.81 -4.46
C ILE A 54 0.82 4.98 -5.05
N GLN A 55 2.03 5.56 -5.12
CA GLN A 55 3.22 4.82 -5.55
C GLN A 55 3.80 4.06 -4.35
N ILE A 56 4.05 2.77 -4.54
CA ILE A 56 4.73 1.90 -3.57
C ILE A 56 5.88 1.25 -4.33
N ASN A 57 7.12 1.54 -3.94
CA ASN A 57 8.28 0.95 -4.59
C ASN A 57 8.52 -0.48 -4.07
N GLN A 58 9.30 -1.26 -4.81
CA GLN A 58 9.65 -2.61 -4.41
C GLN A 58 10.32 -2.62 -3.03
N GLY A 59 9.82 -3.48 -2.13
CA GLY A 59 10.31 -3.62 -0.77
C GLY A 59 9.73 -2.59 0.23
N GLU A 60 8.94 -1.62 -0.24
CA GLU A 60 8.23 -0.71 0.65
C GLU A 60 6.93 -1.33 1.17
N THR A 61 6.56 -0.94 2.38
CA THR A 61 5.25 -1.25 2.97
C THR A 61 4.50 0.06 3.19
N MET A 62 3.23 0.09 2.84
CA MET A 62 2.33 1.22 3.06
C MET A 62 1.09 0.75 3.80
N GLY A 63 0.74 1.43 4.89
CA GLY A 63 -0.55 1.27 5.54
C GLY A 63 -1.56 2.22 4.92
N PHE A 64 -2.79 1.77 4.74
CA PHE A 64 -3.91 2.64 4.40
C PHE A 64 -5.03 2.49 5.43
N TYR A 65 -5.68 3.61 5.77
CA TYR A 65 -6.80 3.63 6.68
C TYR A 65 -8.01 4.27 6.00
N VAL A 66 -9.08 3.49 5.89
CA VAL A 66 -10.34 3.90 5.25
C VAL A 66 -11.31 4.36 6.33
N VAL A 67 -11.67 5.64 6.27
CA VAL A 67 -12.65 6.26 7.16
C VAL A 67 -13.89 6.62 6.35
N LEU A 68 -15.05 6.18 6.82
CA LEU A 68 -16.35 6.44 6.23
C LEU A 68 -17.21 7.25 7.22
N ASN A 69 -18.07 8.13 6.70
CA ASN A 69 -19.10 8.79 7.49
C ASN A 69 -20.22 7.83 7.99
N GLU A 70 -20.23 6.59 7.50
CA GLU A 70 -21.18 5.54 7.90
C GLU A 70 -20.49 4.19 8.15
N ARG A 71 -21.07 3.35 9.01
CA ARG A 71 -20.52 2.04 9.40
C ARG A 71 -20.84 0.94 8.39
N VAL A 72 -20.47 1.14 7.14
CA VAL A 72 -20.82 0.26 6.01
C VAL A 72 -19.65 -0.54 5.45
N LEU A 73 -18.40 -0.25 5.86
CA LEU A 73 -17.21 -0.97 5.44
C LEU A 73 -17.28 -2.46 5.84
N LYS A 74 -17.01 -3.35 4.89
CA LYS A 74 -17.03 -4.80 5.12
C LYS A 74 -15.61 -5.32 5.33
N TYR A 75 -15.49 -6.24 6.29
CA TYR A 75 -14.23 -6.90 6.65
C TYR A 75 -14.54 -8.31 7.15
N THR A 76 -13.52 -9.16 7.13
CA THR A 76 -13.57 -10.48 7.78
C THR A 76 -12.86 -10.39 9.13
N SER A 77 -13.53 -10.84 10.19
CA SER A 77 -12.95 -10.93 11.54
C SER A 77 -12.24 -12.26 11.70
N GLU A 78 -10.94 -12.23 11.96
CA GLU A 78 -10.20 -13.42 12.39
C GLU A 78 -9.97 -13.31 13.90
N ASN A 79 -10.41 -14.31 14.67
CA ASN A 79 -10.34 -14.32 16.13
C ASN A 79 -8.95 -14.65 16.69
N ASP A 80 -7.91 -14.61 15.86
CA ASP A 80 -6.56 -14.94 16.29
C ASP A 80 -5.80 -13.67 16.69
N ALA A 81 -6.04 -13.23 17.92
CA ALA A 81 -5.42 -12.03 18.51
C ALA A 81 -3.87 -12.08 18.52
N ASN A 82 -3.28 -13.25 18.26
CA ASN A 82 -1.83 -13.45 18.24
C ASN A 82 -1.23 -13.40 16.82
N LYS A 83 -2.04 -13.41 15.75
CA LYS A 83 -1.57 -13.38 14.35
C LYS A 83 -1.53 -11.98 13.78
N ARG A 84 -0.77 -11.10 14.42
CA ARG A 84 -0.33 -9.85 13.76
C ARG A 84 0.56 -10.20 12.57
N ASN A 85 0.55 -9.36 11.54
CA ASN A 85 1.39 -9.50 10.35
C ASN A 85 1.11 -10.73 9.49
N LYS A 86 -0.08 -11.33 9.63
CA LYS A 86 -0.49 -12.43 8.76
C LYS A 86 -0.73 -11.90 7.34
N VAL A 87 -0.02 -12.47 6.38
CA VAL A 87 -0.33 -12.28 4.96
C VAL A 87 -1.70 -12.91 4.66
N THR A 88 -2.62 -12.08 4.19
CA THR A 88 -4.01 -12.45 3.84
C THR A 88 -4.19 -12.67 2.34
N TYR A 89 -3.30 -12.08 1.54
CA TYR A 89 -3.20 -12.26 0.10
C TYR A 89 -1.76 -11.97 -0.32
N ALA A 90 -1.26 -12.68 -1.33
CA ALA A 90 0.02 -12.40 -1.96
C ALA A 90 -0.05 -12.70 -3.46
N SER A 91 0.67 -11.91 -4.24
CA SER A 91 1.03 -12.19 -5.63
C SER A 91 2.53 -11.92 -5.82
N ASP A 92 3.01 -12.01 -7.05
CA ASP A 92 4.40 -11.64 -7.40
C ASP A 92 4.68 -10.13 -7.22
N ASP A 93 3.63 -9.30 -7.17
CA ASP A 93 3.76 -7.84 -7.13
C ASP A 93 3.49 -7.22 -5.75
N ILE A 94 2.52 -7.76 -4.99
CA ILE A 94 2.02 -7.15 -3.76
C ILE A 94 1.54 -8.18 -2.75
N GLU A 95 1.78 -7.90 -1.48
CA GLU A 95 1.23 -8.65 -0.35
C GLU A 95 0.26 -7.76 0.45
N PHE A 96 -0.85 -8.33 0.88
CA PHE A 96 -1.76 -7.69 1.83
C PHE A 96 -1.65 -8.35 3.18
N ILE A 97 -1.24 -7.54 4.15
CA ILE A 97 -1.10 -7.94 5.53
C ILE A 97 -2.39 -7.59 6.27
N GLN A 98 -2.81 -8.48 7.18
CA GLN A 98 -3.95 -8.26 8.05
C GLN A 98 -3.80 -6.95 8.85
N GLY A 99 -4.87 -6.16 8.90
CA GLY A 99 -4.94 -4.93 9.66
C GLY A 99 -5.77 -5.04 10.95
N PHE A 100 -6.16 -3.88 11.46
CA PHE A 100 -7.08 -3.71 12.58
C PHE A 100 -8.14 -2.66 12.21
N GLY A 101 -9.21 -2.62 13.00
CA GLY A 101 -10.28 -1.63 12.87
C GLY A 101 -10.35 -0.76 14.11
N MET A 102 -10.93 0.42 13.99
CA MET A 102 -11.15 1.33 15.12
C MET A 102 -12.64 1.58 15.32
N SER A 103 -13.04 1.84 16.56
CA SER A 103 -14.45 2.10 16.89
C SER A 103 -14.97 3.44 16.35
N ALA A 104 -14.07 4.41 16.20
CA ALA A 104 -14.23 5.70 15.53
C ALA A 104 -12.86 6.12 14.94
N THR A 105 -12.85 7.17 14.13
CA THR A 105 -11.63 7.73 13.53
C THR A 105 -10.58 8.00 14.59
N PHE A 106 -9.43 7.31 14.48
CA PHE A 106 -8.31 7.39 15.42
C PHE A 106 -8.67 7.16 16.89
N SER A 107 -9.71 6.37 17.18
CA SER A 107 -10.11 6.07 18.57
C SER A 107 -9.15 5.11 19.28
N GLU A 108 -9.04 5.18 20.61
CA GLU A 108 -8.22 4.26 21.42
C GLU A 108 -8.67 2.81 21.32
N LYS A 109 -9.97 2.58 21.08
CA LYS A 109 -10.54 1.24 20.98
C LYS A 109 -10.28 0.64 19.60
N GLN A 110 -9.25 -0.18 19.55
CA GLN A 110 -8.85 -0.97 18.38
C GLN A 110 -9.42 -2.39 18.43
N TYR A 111 -9.63 -2.98 17.26
CA TYR A 111 -10.07 -4.35 17.07
C TYR A 111 -9.09 -5.04 16.10
N ASN A 112 -8.28 -5.95 16.63
CA ASN A 112 -7.31 -6.70 15.85
C ASN A 112 -7.98 -7.74 14.95
N GLY A 113 -7.23 -8.27 13.99
CA GLY A 113 -7.70 -9.37 13.16
C GLY A 113 -8.76 -8.93 12.15
N ARG A 114 -8.53 -7.82 11.45
CA ARG A 114 -9.47 -7.27 10.46
C ARG A 114 -8.87 -7.40 9.08
N VAL A 115 -9.44 -8.30 8.28
CA VAL A 115 -9.05 -8.52 6.89
C VAL A 115 -9.96 -7.68 6.00
N PHE A 116 -9.37 -6.85 5.16
CA PHE A 116 -10.10 -6.00 4.21
C PHE A 116 -10.76 -6.86 3.13
N ASN A 117 -12.07 -6.67 2.90
CA ASN A 117 -12.83 -7.43 1.91
C ASN A 117 -13.00 -6.68 0.56
N GLY A 118 -12.30 -5.56 0.37
CA GLY A 118 -12.37 -4.79 -0.88
C GLY A 118 -11.33 -5.24 -1.90
N GLY A 119 -11.52 -4.82 -3.15
CA GLY A 119 -10.54 -4.97 -4.22
C GLY A 119 -9.73 -3.69 -4.41
N ILE A 120 -8.44 -3.83 -4.66
CA ILE A 120 -7.54 -2.71 -4.98
C ILE A 120 -7.10 -2.86 -6.43
N LYS A 121 -7.31 -1.79 -7.21
CA LYS A 121 -6.82 -1.70 -8.58
C LYS A 121 -5.44 -1.06 -8.55
N TYR A 122 -4.48 -1.70 -9.18
CA TYR A 122 -3.11 -1.20 -9.27
C TYR A 122 -2.55 -1.51 -10.67
N THR A 123 -1.46 -0.82 -11.00
CA THR A 123 -0.65 -1.08 -12.19
C THR A 123 0.78 -1.27 -11.75
N VAL A 124 1.49 -2.22 -12.36
CA VAL A 124 2.92 -2.42 -12.13
C VAL A 124 3.68 -1.61 -13.17
N SER A 125 4.48 -0.66 -12.70
CA SER A 125 5.42 0.06 -13.55
C SER A 125 6.76 -0.69 -13.55
N PRO A 126 7.37 -0.94 -14.72
CA PRO A 126 8.67 -1.58 -14.75
C PRO A 126 9.71 -0.72 -14.04
N THR A 127 10.52 -1.32 -13.18
CA THR A 127 11.72 -0.68 -12.65
C THR A 127 12.65 -0.40 -13.83
N ILE A 128 12.84 0.87 -14.17
CA ILE A 128 13.89 1.26 -15.11
C ILE A 128 15.21 1.07 -14.37
N ILE A 129 15.79 -0.12 -14.52
CA ILE A 129 17.19 -0.33 -14.15
C ILE A 129 17.97 0.46 -15.19
N ASP A 130 18.55 1.60 -14.79
CA ASP A 130 19.51 2.31 -15.63
C ASP A 130 20.77 1.43 -15.68
N THR A 131 20.74 0.40 -16.54
CA THR A 131 21.95 -0.31 -16.93
C THR A 131 22.82 0.71 -17.63
N ALA A 132 23.77 1.27 -16.88
CA ALA A 132 24.79 2.17 -17.38
C ALA A 132 25.23 1.68 -18.77
N SER A 133 25.18 2.60 -19.75
CA SER A 133 25.54 2.32 -21.14
C SER A 133 26.86 1.55 -21.18
N PRO A 134 26.98 0.46 -21.97
CA PRO A 134 28.23 -0.26 -22.07
C PRO A 134 29.32 0.69 -22.55
N THR A 135 30.33 0.91 -21.71
CA THR A 135 31.52 1.70 -22.07
C THR A 135 32.28 0.97 -23.19
N LYS A 136 31.98 1.27 -24.46
CA LYS A 136 32.93 1.12 -25.57
C LYS A 136 33.96 2.25 -25.47
N LEU A 137 35.26 2.15 -25.74
CA LEU A 137 36.33 1.14 -25.88
C LEU A 137 37.59 2.01 -26.18
N PRO A 138 38.82 1.72 -25.73
CA PRO A 138 39.99 2.18 -26.46
C PRO A 138 40.51 1.10 -27.41
N THR A 139 40.51 1.46 -28.69
CA THR A 139 41.16 0.80 -29.82
C THR A 139 42.67 0.68 -29.58
N GLU A 140 43.19 -0.52 -29.37
CA GLU A 140 44.63 -0.75 -29.53
C GLU A 140 44.98 -0.68 -31.03
N PHE A 141 45.75 0.35 -31.42
CA PHE A 141 46.40 0.40 -32.74
C PHE A 141 47.65 -0.50 -32.74
N PRO A 142 47.94 -1.24 -33.83
CA PRO A 142 49.07 -2.16 -33.88
C PRO A 142 50.38 -1.45 -34.23
N THR A 143 51.50 -1.78 -33.57
CA THR A 143 52.85 -1.48 -34.11
C THR A 143 53.91 -2.47 -33.63
N ALA A 144 54.26 -3.45 -34.48
CA ALA A 144 55.65 -3.70 -34.92
C ALA A 144 55.68 -4.83 -35.97
N SER A 145 56.32 -4.54 -37.12
CA SER A 145 56.71 -5.50 -38.17
C SER A 145 58.17 -5.97 -37.95
N PRO A 146 58.64 -7.04 -38.63
CA PRO A 146 59.57 -8.04 -38.08
C PRO A 146 61.06 -7.69 -38.20
N THR A 147 61.88 -8.26 -37.32
CA THR A 147 63.35 -8.26 -37.45
C THR A 147 63.80 -9.46 -38.29
N LYS A 148 64.53 -9.18 -39.39
CA LYS A 148 65.25 -10.17 -40.21
C LYS A 148 66.40 -10.81 -39.42
N PHE A 149 66.58 -12.13 -39.61
CA PHE A 149 67.90 -12.76 -39.70
C PHE A 149 67.88 -13.75 -40.87
#